data_AF-G3J4K9-F1
#
_entry.id   AF-G3J4K9-F1
#
_cell.length_a   1.000
_cell.length_b   1.000
_cell.length_c   1.000
_cell.angle_alpha   90.00
_cell.angle_beta   90.00
_cell.angle_gamma   90.00
#
_symmetry.space_group_name_H-M   'P 1'
#
loop_
_entity.id
_entity.type
_entity.pdbx_description
1 polymer ?
#
loop_
_entity_poly.entity_id
_entity_poly.type
_entity_poly.pdbx_seq_one_letter_code
_entity_poly.pdbx_strand_id
1 'polypeptide(L)'
;MANLPAQHPTLSLHLADDTLTPLITSSRSRAHLESLTSLATSALTSQTAAHRVGMGVVERIMVEYPPPAAAAVVLQSYLQAPPAAECAPSETAPAAEGEEGDEEGEQHGVAPGLVSVVVARSPQDAREAKRAAARLERVGREFQSQWSATGVS
;
A
#
# COMPACT_ATOMS: atom_id res chain seq x y z
N MET A 1 -3.72 -9.24 -16.24
CA MET A 1 -3.95 -8.07 -15.38
C MET A 1 -4.79 -7.06 -16.12
N ALA A 2 -5.97 -6.70 -15.61
CA ALA A 2 -6.85 -5.75 -16.28
C ALA A 2 -6.33 -4.32 -16.12
N ASN A 3 -6.44 -3.47 -17.15
CA ASN A 3 -6.08 -2.05 -17.07
C ASN A 3 -7.09 -1.32 -16.15
N LEU A 4 -6.79 -1.31 -14.85
CA LEU A 4 -7.67 -0.81 -13.80
C LEU A 4 -7.94 0.71 -13.91
N PRO A 5 -6.96 1.56 -14.23
CA PRO A 5 -7.24 2.96 -14.59
C PRO A 5 -8.26 3.16 -15.71
N ALA A 6 -8.25 2.30 -16.75
CA ALA A 6 -9.19 2.42 -17.86
C ALA A 6 -10.65 2.06 -17.47
N GLN A 7 -10.86 1.30 -16.39
CA GLN A 7 -12.20 0.92 -15.90
C GLN A 7 -12.88 2.03 -15.10
N HIS A 8 -12.12 3.02 -14.63
CA HIS A 8 -12.58 4.09 -13.76
C HIS A 8 -12.16 5.47 -14.29
N PRO A 9 -12.68 5.92 -15.45
CA PRO A 9 -12.20 7.14 -16.12
C PRO A 9 -12.52 8.43 -15.36
N THR A 10 -13.45 8.39 -14.40
CA THR A 10 -13.87 9.51 -13.55
C THR A 10 -13.06 9.63 -12.27
N LEU A 11 -12.34 8.56 -11.88
CA LEU A 11 -11.53 8.51 -10.66
C LEU A 11 -10.06 8.76 -10.97
N SER A 12 -9.33 9.30 -9.99
CA SER A 12 -7.87 9.24 -10.01
C SER A 12 -7.40 8.11 -9.11
N LEU A 13 -6.51 7.25 -9.62
CA LEU A 13 -6.00 6.07 -8.96
C LEU A 13 -4.47 6.13 -8.94
N HIS A 14 -3.87 5.82 -7.79
CA HIS A 14 -2.43 5.78 -7.63
C HIS A 14 -2.08 4.66 -6.65
N LEU A 15 -1.21 3.74 -7.05
CA LEU A 15 -0.62 2.73 -6.20
C LEU A 15 0.90 2.88 -6.30
N ALA A 16 1.54 3.06 -5.17
CA ALA A 16 2.98 3.20 -5.05
C ALA A 16 3.49 2.38 -3.87
N ASP A 17 4.78 2.09 -3.84
CA ASP A 17 5.45 1.60 -2.65
C ASP A 17 5.72 2.73 -1.62
N ASP A 18 6.35 2.38 -0.51
CA ASP A 18 6.78 3.29 0.55
C ASP A 18 7.86 4.29 0.11
N THR A 19 8.62 3.97 -0.93
CA THR A 19 9.58 4.88 -1.58
C THR A 19 8.93 5.82 -2.61
N LEU A 20 7.60 5.75 -2.76
CA LEU A 20 6.80 6.49 -3.74
C LEU A 20 7.08 6.12 -5.20
N THR A 21 7.64 4.93 -5.45
CA THR A 21 7.78 4.39 -6.80
C THR A 21 6.41 3.95 -7.31
N PRO A 22 5.90 4.54 -8.41
CA PRO A 22 4.55 4.25 -8.89
C PRO A 22 4.47 2.88 -9.57
N LEU A 23 3.56 2.02 -9.10
CA LEU A 23 3.25 0.71 -9.70
C LEU A 23 2.04 0.80 -10.66
N ILE A 24 0.99 1.52 -10.25
CA ILE A 24 -0.19 1.80 -11.08
C ILE A 24 -0.54 3.27 -10.91
N THR A 25 -0.79 3.96 -12.02
CA THR A 25 -1.26 5.34 -11.98
C THR A 25 -2.26 5.62 -13.09
N SER A 26 -3.30 6.39 -12.77
CA SER A 26 -4.23 6.94 -13.77
C SER A 26 -3.81 8.33 -14.25
N SER A 27 -2.64 8.82 -13.82
CA SER A 27 -2.16 10.14 -14.20
C SER A 27 -1.96 10.25 -15.71
N ARG A 28 -2.38 11.39 -16.27
CA ARG A 28 -2.22 11.71 -17.71
C ARG A 28 -1.26 12.87 -17.95
N SER A 29 -0.71 13.46 -16.88
CA SER A 29 0.22 14.59 -16.96
C SER A 29 1.17 14.61 -15.77
N ARG A 30 2.31 15.28 -15.92
CA ARG A 30 3.30 15.40 -14.85
C ARG A 30 2.72 16.08 -13.59
N ALA A 31 2.01 17.19 -13.75
CA ALA A 31 1.38 17.90 -12.63
C ALA A 31 0.32 17.06 -11.89
N HIS A 32 -0.41 16.19 -12.61
CA HIS A 32 -1.37 15.28 -12.00
C HIS A 32 -0.67 14.16 -11.23
N LEU A 33 0.46 13.65 -11.74
CA LEU A 33 1.27 12.68 -11.01
C LEU A 33 1.85 13.28 -9.73
N GLU A 34 2.41 14.49 -9.81
CA GLU A 34 2.95 15.22 -8.65
C GLU A 34 1.89 15.43 -7.56
N SER A 35 0.65 15.75 -7.94
CA SER A 35 -0.48 15.83 -6.99
C SER A 35 -0.79 14.50 -6.31
N LEU A 36 -0.79 13.39 -7.06
CA LEU A 36 -1.05 12.05 -6.51
C LEU A 36 0.08 11.57 -5.60
N THR A 37 1.33 11.85 -5.97
CA THR A 37 2.52 11.55 -5.14
C THR A 37 2.51 12.38 -3.86
N SER A 38 2.09 13.65 -3.92
CA SER A 38 1.90 14.48 -2.71
C SER A 38 0.84 13.90 -1.77
N LEU A 39 -0.29 13.42 -2.32
CA LEU A 39 -1.33 12.73 -1.54
C LEU A 39 -0.82 11.41 -0.93
N ALA A 40 -0.01 10.64 -1.65
CA ALA A 40 0.61 9.42 -1.12
C ALA A 40 1.61 9.73 0.02
N THR A 41 2.41 10.78 -0.12
CA THR A 41 3.32 11.25 0.94
C THR A 41 2.54 11.66 2.20
N SER A 42 1.43 12.37 2.03
CA SER A 42 0.52 12.73 3.11
C SER A 42 -0.13 11.51 3.77
N ALA A 43 -0.48 10.48 2.99
CA ALA A 43 -0.99 9.21 3.51
C ALA A 43 0.04 8.52 4.42
N LEU A 44 1.28 8.33 3.96
CA LEU A 44 2.34 7.71 4.76
C LEU A 44 2.61 8.48 6.07
N THR A 45 2.58 9.81 6.01
CA THR A 45 2.67 10.66 7.21
C THR A 45 1.48 10.44 8.14
N SER A 46 0.26 10.35 7.60
CA SER A 46 -0.98 10.11 8.37
C SER A 46 -0.98 8.73 9.05
N GLN A 47 -0.48 7.70 8.37
CA GLN A 47 -0.30 6.36 8.94
C GLN A 47 0.66 6.39 10.13
N THR A 48 1.82 7.03 9.95
CA THR A 48 2.83 7.17 11.02
C THR A 48 2.26 7.91 12.22
N ALA A 49 1.50 9.00 11.98
CA ALA A 49 0.84 9.75 13.04
C ALA A 49 -0.21 8.89 13.76
N ALA A 50 -1.04 8.14 13.03
CA ALA A 50 -2.07 7.29 13.61
C ALA A 50 -1.47 6.18 14.49
N HIS A 51 -0.37 5.57 14.05
CA HIS A 51 0.36 4.58 14.85
C HIS A 51 0.88 5.20 16.16
N ARG A 52 1.44 6.41 16.11
CA ARG A 52 1.98 7.11 17.29
C ARG A 52 0.92 7.45 18.34
N VAL A 53 -0.32 7.71 17.92
CA VAL A 53 -1.42 7.99 18.85
C VAL A 53 -2.18 6.73 19.28
N GLY A 54 -1.64 5.54 19.00
CA GLY A 54 -2.20 4.27 19.48
C GLY A 54 -3.44 3.78 18.72
N MET A 55 -3.66 4.24 17.48
CA MET A 55 -4.75 3.71 16.64
C MET A 55 -4.47 2.31 16.06
N GLY A 56 -3.29 1.74 16.33
CA GLY A 56 -2.88 0.44 15.81
C GLY A 56 -2.56 0.45 14.31
N VAL A 57 -2.79 -0.68 13.65
CA VAL A 57 -2.58 -0.82 12.20
C VAL A 57 -3.75 -0.18 11.45
N VAL A 58 -3.51 0.99 10.87
CA VAL A 58 -4.52 1.64 10.02
C VAL A 58 -4.59 0.95 8.67
N GLU A 59 -5.73 0.37 8.35
CA GLU A 59 -5.96 -0.25 7.03
C GLU A 59 -6.33 0.80 5.97
N ARG A 60 -7.14 1.79 6.36
CA ARG A 60 -7.67 2.79 5.44
C ARG A 60 -8.08 4.08 6.15
N ILE A 61 -7.80 5.22 5.51
CA ILE A 61 -8.32 6.54 5.86
C ILE A 61 -9.23 7.02 4.72
N MET A 62 -10.40 7.55 5.07
CA MET A 62 -11.33 8.19 4.14
C MET A 62 -11.50 9.65 4.53
N VAL A 63 -11.26 10.55 3.58
CA VAL A 63 -11.41 11.99 3.77
C VAL A 63 -12.51 12.48 2.84
N GLU A 64 -13.55 13.07 3.42
CA GLU A 64 -14.64 13.72 2.67
C GLU A 64 -14.45 15.23 2.75
N TYR A 65 -14.41 15.89 1.59
CA TYR A 65 -14.31 17.34 1.46
C TYR A 65 -15.69 17.90 1.10
N PRO A 66 -16.45 18.43 2.07
CA PRO A 66 -17.79 18.92 1.80
C PRO A 66 -17.79 20.18 0.91
N PRO A 67 -18.89 20.47 0.22
CA PRO A 67 -19.10 21.76 -0.44
C PRO A 67 -19.02 22.93 0.56
N PRO A 68 -18.55 24.13 0.15
CA PRO A 68 -18.23 24.54 -1.23
C PRO A 68 -16.78 24.27 -1.67
N ALA A 69 -15.93 23.70 -0.81
CA ALA A 69 -14.48 23.66 -1.03
C ALA A 69 -14.05 22.75 -2.19
N ALA A 70 -14.59 21.52 -2.28
CA ALA A 70 -14.17 20.57 -3.33
C ALA A 70 -15.16 19.44 -3.65
N ALA A 71 -16.16 19.15 -2.79
CA ALA A 71 -17.06 18.01 -2.95
C ALA A 71 -16.33 16.67 -3.21
N ALA A 72 -15.08 16.50 -2.76
CA ALA A 72 -14.24 15.37 -3.13
C ALA A 72 -14.23 14.28 -2.05
N VAL A 73 -13.92 13.04 -2.44
CA VAL A 73 -13.65 11.95 -1.50
C VAL A 73 -12.30 11.34 -1.83
N VAL A 74 -11.44 11.24 -0.83
CA VAL A 74 -10.10 10.64 -0.95
C VAL A 74 -10.06 9.39 -0.07
N LEU A 75 -9.68 8.27 -0.67
CA LEU A 75 -9.42 7.01 0.03
C LEU A 75 -7.92 6.73 -0.01
N GLN A 76 -7.32 6.57 1.16
CA GLN A 76 -5.93 6.16 1.34
C GLN A 76 -5.94 4.78 2.00
N SER A 77 -5.51 3.75 1.28
CA SER A 77 -5.41 2.38 1.81
C SER A 77 -3.95 1.99 1.98
N TYR A 78 -3.64 1.31 3.07
CA TYR A 78 -2.30 0.84 3.40
C TYR A 78 -2.26 -0.67 3.30
N LEU A 79 -1.42 -1.18 2.40
CA LEU A 79 -1.21 -2.60 2.21
C LEU A 79 0.11 -2.94 2.88
N GLN A 80 0.04 -3.48 4.09
CA GLN A 80 1.24 -4.00 4.75
C GLN A 80 1.84 -5.12 3.91
N ALA A 81 3.17 -5.16 3.89
CA ALA A 81 3.89 -6.32 3.44
C ALA A 81 3.34 -7.56 4.17
N PRO A 82 3.08 -8.69 3.49
CA PRO A 82 2.82 -9.92 4.20
C PRO A 82 3.99 -10.17 5.16
N PRO A 83 3.74 -10.56 6.43
CA PRO A 83 4.84 -10.93 7.31
C PRO A 83 5.63 -12.03 6.60
N ALA A 84 6.94 -11.82 6.45
CA ALA A 84 7.84 -12.91 6.12
C ALA A 84 7.51 -14.02 7.12
N ALA A 85 7.14 -15.20 6.62
CA ALA A 85 6.59 -16.30 7.42
C ALA A 85 7.25 -16.35 8.79
N GLU A 86 6.43 -16.37 9.86
CA GLU A 86 6.87 -16.55 11.23
C GLU A 86 8.05 -17.52 11.27
N CYS A 87 9.26 -17.01 11.51
CA CYS A 87 10.39 -17.86 11.89
C CYS A 87 9.88 -18.61 13.11
N ALA A 88 9.70 -19.93 12.96
CA ALA A 88 8.98 -20.79 13.87
C ALA A 88 9.39 -20.52 15.33
N PRO A 89 8.48 -20.64 16.32
CA PRO A 89 8.95 -20.75 17.70
C PRO A 89 9.85 -21.99 17.76
N SER A 90 11.14 -21.77 18.00
CA SER A 90 12.09 -22.83 18.34
C SER A 90 11.60 -23.50 19.61
N GLU A 91 10.83 -24.59 19.45
CA GLU A 91 10.50 -25.48 20.54
C GLU A 91 11.78 -26.24 20.91
N THR A 92 12.36 -25.79 22.02
CA THR A 92 13.52 -26.29 22.77
C THR A 92 13.78 -27.81 22.64
N ALA A 93 14.96 -28.17 22.12
CA ALA A 93 15.65 -29.43 22.39
C ALA A 93 17.18 -29.19 22.40
N PRO A 94 17.98 -29.99 23.15
CA PRO A 94 19.09 -29.47 23.93
C PRO A 94 20.45 -29.43 23.22
N ALA A 95 21.32 -28.62 23.82
CA ALA A 95 22.73 -28.36 23.54
C ALA A 95 23.54 -29.55 22.99
N ALA A 96 24.18 -29.31 21.85
CA ALA A 96 25.45 -29.92 21.48
C ALA A 96 26.27 -28.89 20.68
N GLU A 97 27.50 -28.70 21.12
CA GLU A 97 28.48 -27.70 20.68
C GLU A 97 28.93 -27.91 19.23
N GLY A 98 29.13 -26.83 18.48
CA GLY A 98 29.79 -26.89 17.17
C GLY A 98 29.67 -25.61 16.33
N GLU A 99 30.80 -24.95 16.17
CA GLU A 99 31.24 -24.18 14.99
C GLU A 99 30.65 -22.77 14.72
N GLU A 100 31.58 -21.82 14.64
CA GLU A 100 31.40 -20.47 14.11
C GLU A 100 30.93 -20.54 12.65
N GLY A 101 29.81 -19.90 12.36
CA GLY A 101 29.39 -19.55 11.02
C GLY A 101 28.76 -18.16 11.08
N ASP A 102 29.32 -17.21 10.35
CA ASP A 102 28.68 -15.94 10.05
C ASP A 102 27.27 -16.21 9.49
N GLU A 103 26.24 -15.98 10.30
CA GLU A 103 24.90 -15.79 9.79
C GLU A 103 24.83 -14.38 9.18
N GLU A 104 25.44 -14.23 8.00
CA GLU A 104 24.97 -13.24 7.03
C GLU A 104 23.54 -13.66 6.67
N GLY A 105 22.58 -13.27 7.51
CA GLY A 105 21.17 -13.50 7.27
C GLY A 105 20.82 -12.87 5.94
N GLU A 106 20.69 -13.70 4.90
CA GLU A 106 20.15 -13.34 3.62
C GLU A 106 18.86 -12.57 3.90
N GLN A 107 18.90 -11.25 3.68
CA GLN A 107 17.74 -10.39 3.73
C GLN A 107 16.87 -10.77 2.52
N HIS A 108 16.17 -11.89 2.65
CA HIS A 108 15.21 -12.41 1.69
C HIS A 108 14.24 -11.27 1.37
N GLY A 109 14.05 -11.02 0.07
CA GLY A 109 13.37 -9.84 -0.46
C GLY A 109 11.94 -9.68 0.05
N VAL A 110 11.78 -9.05 1.23
CA VAL A 110 10.49 -8.72 1.82
C VAL A 110 9.77 -7.79 0.85
N ALA A 111 8.54 -8.17 0.45
CA ALA A 111 7.74 -7.33 -0.43
C ALA A 111 7.51 -5.97 0.24
N PRO A 112 7.63 -4.84 -0.48
CA PRO A 112 7.45 -3.53 0.12
C PRO A 112 6.00 -3.33 0.59
N GLY A 113 5.83 -2.50 1.62
CA GLY A 113 4.53 -1.94 1.95
C GLY A 113 4.03 -1.07 0.80
N LEU A 114 2.74 -1.14 0.47
CA LEU A 114 2.15 -0.32 -0.60
C LEU A 114 1.13 0.66 -0.05
N VAL A 115 1.01 1.80 -0.71
CA VAL A 115 -0.01 2.82 -0.47
C VAL A 115 -0.86 3.00 -1.72
N SER A 116 -2.19 2.93 -1.53
CA SER A 116 -3.19 3.12 -2.58
C SER A 116 -3.96 4.42 -2.30
N VAL A 117 -4.03 5.30 -3.29
CA VAL A 117 -4.79 6.55 -3.25
C VAL A 117 -5.85 6.52 -4.35
N VAL A 118 -7.11 6.72 -3.96
CA VAL A 118 -8.25 6.87 -4.87
C VAL A 118 -8.93 8.20 -4.59
N VAL A 119 -9.11 9.02 -5.63
CA VAL A 119 -9.77 10.32 -5.55
C VAL A 119 -11.02 10.33 -6.42
N ALA A 120 -12.16 10.58 -5.78
CA ALA A 120 -13.44 10.92 -6.42
C ALA A 120 -13.66 12.44 -6.37
N ARG A 121 -14.16 13.01 -7.47
CA ARG A 121 -14.44 14.45 -7.60
C ARG A 121 -15.78 14.87 -6.99
N SER A 122 -16.61 13.91 -6.63
CA SER A 122 -17.96 14.13 -6.09
C SER A 122 -18.25 13.07 -5.01
N PRO A 123 -19.09 13.35 -3.99
CA PRO A 123 -19.46 12.34 -3.01
C PRO A 123 -20.39 11.27 -3.61
N GLN A 124 -21.05 11.58 -4.74
CA GLN A 124 -21.86 10.63 -5.50
C GLN A 124 -21.01 9.45 -6.00
N ASP A 125 -19.74 9.71 -6.32
CA ASP A 125 -18.80 8.70 -6.78
C ASP A 125 -18.14 7.92 -5.63
N ALA A 126 -18.46 8.21 -4.36
CA ALA A 126 -17.82 7.57 -3.21
C ALA A 126 -18.00 6.04 -3.20
N ARG A 127 -19.15 5.54 -3.66
CA ARG A 127 -19.39 4.09 -3.80
C ARG A 127 -18.51 3.47 -4.86
N GLU A 128 -18.30 4.16 -5.98
CA GLU A 128 -17.40 3.72 -7.04
C GLU A 128 -15.96 3.77 -6.56
N ALA A 129 -15.54 4.85 -5.89
CA ALA A 129 -14.22 5.00 -5.30
C ALA A 129 -13.88 3.85 -4.34
N LYS A 130 -14.82 3.45 -3.46
CA LYS A 130 -14.63 2.31 -2.56
C LYS A 130 -14.44 0.99 -3.31
N ARG A 131 -15.20 0.77 -4.39
CA ARG A 131 -15.05 -0.42 -5.25
C ARG A 131 -13.71 -0.40 -5.98
N ALA A 132 -13.30 0.75 -6.51
CA ALA A 132 -12.02 0.93 -7.19
C ALA A 132 -10.84 0.71 -6.23
N ALA A 133 -10.92 1.27 -5.02
CA ALA A 133 -9.92 1.06 -3.96
C ALA A 133 -9.77 -0.42 -3.59
N ALA A 134 -10.89 -1.13 -3.37
CA ALA A 134 -10.84 -2.57 -3.08
C ALA A 134 -10.24 -3.40 -4.24
N ARG A 135 -10.47 -2.98 -5.49
CA ARG A 135 -9.84 -3.64 -6.65
C ARG A 135 -8.34 -3.32 -6.73
N LEU A 136 -7.96 -2.06 -6.51
CA LEU A 136 -6.56 -1.63 -6.50
C LEU A 136 -5.77 -2.32 -5.37
N GLU A 137 -6.41 -2.54 -4.22
CA GLU A 137 -5.83 -3.31 -3.11
C GLU A 137 -5.59 -4.77 -3.47
N ARG A 138 -6.56 -5.43 -4.12
CA ARG A 138 -6.38 -6.82 -4.57
C ARG A 138 -5.18 -6.93 -5.51
N VAL A 139 -5.09 -6.00 -6.46
CA VAL A 139 -3.96 -5.95 -7.41
C VAL A 139 -2.64 -5.68 -6.68
N GLY A 140 -2.61 -4.75 -5.71
CA GLY A 140 -1.42 -4.50 -4.89
C GLY A 140 -0.97 -5.73 -4.10
N ARG A 141 -1.91 -6.50 -3.53
CA ARG A 141 -1.59 -7.77 -2.85
C ARG A 141 -1.06 -8.81 -3.82
N GLU A 142 -1.59 -8.90 -5.04
CA GLU A 142 -1.05 -9.77 -6.08
C GLU A 142 0.40 -9.39 -6.43
N PHE A 143 0.73 -8.09 -6.50
CA PHE A 143 2.12 -7.63 -6.68
C PHE A 143 3.00 -8.07 -5.51
N GLN A 144 2.56 -7.87 -4.26
CA GLN A 144 3.32 -8.28 -3.08
C GLN A 144 3.54 -9.81 -3.05
N SER A 145 2.53 -10.61 -3.38
CA SER A 145 2.66 -12.07 -3.46
C SER A 145 3.66 -12.51 -4.54
N GLN A 146 3.66 -11.85 -5.71
CA GLN A 146 4.62 -12.15 -6.77
C GLN A 146 6.05 -11.73 -6.39
N TRP A 147 6.19 -10.62 -5.66
CA TRP A 147 7.48 -10.15 -5.14
C TRP A 147 8.09 -11.15 -4.17
N SER A 148 7.31 -11.59 -3.18
CA SER A 148 7.74 -12.60 -2.21
C SER A 148 8.06 -13.94 -2.87
N ALA A 149 7.36 -14.34 -3.93
CA ALA A 149 7.67 -15.57 -4.67
C ALA A 149 8.98 -15.48 -5.48
N THR A 150 9.36 -14.28 -5.91
CA THR A 150 10.60 -14.06 -6.68
C THR A 150 11.83 -13.96 -5.77
N GLY A 151 11.66 -13.51 -4.52
CA GLY A 151 12.75 -13.37 -3.54
C GLY A 151 13.17 -14.67 -2.83
N VAL A 152 12.73 -15.85 -3.31
CA VAL A 152 13.01 -17.19 -2.72
C VAL A 152 13.90 -18.02 -3.67
N SER A 153 14.71 -17.39 -4.52
CA SER A 153 15.54 -18.12 -5.51
C SER A 153 17.01 -17.80 -5.42
#